data_AF-A0A356A3M6-F1
#
_entry.id   AF-A0A356A3M6-F1
#
_cell.length_a   1.000
_cell.length_b   1.000
_cell.length_c   1.000
_cell.angle_alpha   90.00
_cell.angle_beta   90.00
_cell.angle_gamma   90.00
#
_symmetry.space_group_name_H-M   'P 1'
#
loop_
_entity.id
_entity.type
_entity.pdbx_description
1 polymer ?
#
loop_
_entity_poly.entity_id
_entity_poly.type
_entity_poly.pdbx_seq_one_letter_code
_entity_poly.pdbx_strand_id
1 'polypeptide(L)'
;MSRDMLEMVDVLAREKEVDKSAVFGVLELALASAVKKARFPGEDADVVVSVNRETGDWTAVRRWLIVDDAAGLQQPDREEMFSDITDEYPTLKVGDYIVKPVENINTSGRRFAQDAKQVILQRLRDAEREQVLKEFLERGEKADIIQRLGFSKCRLSLAIPKAENYEGLEWFQHKKIATSYPNILREFLRENNIEADVHVITGSVEVSPGIGLADAIFDIVSSGSTLVSNNLKEVEVVVRSEALLIGYPGMASEKKSILNELLFRIAAVKEAEDKKYVLMNVPKNKLDEIVSVLPGIKSPTIMPLADKDWCSVHTVLDEKRFWNIIGQLKEKGAQGILVLPIEKMVL
;
A
#
# COMPACT_ATOMS: atom_id res chain seq x y z
N MET A 1 6.99 28.22 17.31
CA MET A 1 6.96 26.75 17.30
C MET A 1 5.55 26.19 17.43
N SER A 2 4.83 26.41 18.54
CA SER A 2 3.42 25.97 18.66
C SER A 2 2.49 26.72 17.68
N ARG A 3 2.74 28.02 17.47
CA ARG A 3 2.02 28.87 16.51
C ARG A 3 2.20 28.47 15.04
N ASP A 4 3.38 27.96 14.67
CA ASP A 4 3.69 27.58 13.28
C ASP A 4 2.89 26.35 12.85
N MET A 5 2.55 25.48 13.81
CA MET A 5 1.71 24.30 13.59
C MET A 5 0.26 24.70 13.31
N LEU A 6 -0.27 25.66 14.05
CA LEU A 6 -1.63 26.18 13.84
C LEU A 6 -1.74 26.89 12.49
N GLU A 7 -0.75 27.71 12.11
CA GLU A 7 -0.72 28.33 10.79
C GLU A 7 -0.66 27.28 9.67
N MET A 8 0.13 26.22 9.83
CA MET A 8 0.18 25.12 8.86
C MET A 8 -1.16 24.41 8.73
N VAL A 9 -1.84 24.13 9.84
CA VAL A 9 -3.19 23.54 9.84
C VAL A 9 -4.18 24.45 9.11
N ASP A 10 -4.14 25.75 9.37
CA ASP A 10 -5.03 26.73 8.76
C ASP A 10 -4.80 26.85 7.24
N VAL A 11 -3.54 26.87 6.80
CA VAL A 11 -3.19 26.89 5.38
C VAL A 11 -3.66 25.61 4.71
N LEU A 12 -3.39 24.44 5.29
CA LEU A 12 -3.76 23.14 4.71
C LEU A 12 -5.28 22.94 4.65
N ALA A 13 -6.01 23.30 5.71
CA ALA A 13 -7.47 23.24 5.74
C ALA A 13 -8.07 24.09 4.62
N ARG A 14 -7.53 25.29 4.40
CA ARG A 14 -7.98 26.21 3.35
C ARG A 14 -7.62 25.74 1.94
N GLU A 15 -6.38 25.28 1.73
CA GLU A 15 -5.92 24.78 0.42
C GLU A 15 -6.70 23.55 -0.04
N LYS A 16 -7.19 22.75 0.90
CA LYS A 16 -7.83 21.47 0.65
C LYS A 16 -9.34 21.46 0.86
N GLU A 17 -9.92 22.58 1.25
CA GLU A 17 -11.36 22.72 1.55
C GLU A 17 -11.87 21.66 2.54
N VAL A 18 -11.05 21.33 3.55
CA VAL A 18 -11.37 20.34 4.59
C VAL A 18 -11.48 20.99 5.97
N ASP A 19 -12.25 20.37 6.86
CA ASP A 19 -12.39 20.85 8.24
C ASP A 19 -11.06 20.78 9.00
N LYS A 20 -10.76 21.80 9.82
CA LYS A 20 -9.52 21.86 10.61
C LYS A 20 -9.38 20.64 11.53
N SER A 21 -10.47 20.09 12.04
CA SER A 21 -10.45 18.90 12.90
C SER A 21 -9.90 17.66 12.18
N ALA A 22 -10.20 17.49 10.89
CA ALA A 22 -9.64 16.42 10.07
C ALA A 22 -8.12 16.59 9.89
N VAL A 23 -7.67 17.83 9.66
CA VAL A 23 -6.24 18.15 9.54
C VAL A 23 -5.50 17.90 10.85
N PHE A 24 -6.09 18.26 12.00
CA PHE A 24 -5.53 17.95 13.32
C PHE A 24 -5.40 16.44 13.55
N GLY A 25 -6.43 15.64 13.24
CA GLY A 25 -6.33 14.19 13.39
C GLY A 25 -5.23 13.56 12.53
N VAL A 26 -5.08 14.04 11.29
CA VAL A 26 -3.99 13.60 10.41
C VAL A 26 -2.62 14.00 10.95
N LEU A 27 -2.50 15.22 11.47
CA LEU A 27 -1.28 15.73 12.09
C LEU A 27 -0.90 14.91 13.34
N GLU A 28 -1.85 14.61 14.22
CA GLU A 28 -1.66 13.79 15.42
C GLU A 28 -1.15 12.39 15.05
N LEU A 29 -1.74 11.75 14.03
CA LEU A 29 -1.27 10.46 13.52
C LEU A 29 0.15 10.54 12.94
N ALA A 30 0.48 11.61 12.21
CA ALA A 30 1.81 11.83 11.66
C ALA A 30 2.86 12.01 12.76
N LEU A 31 2.53 12.80 13.78
CA LEU A 31 3.36 13.02 14.96
C LEU A 31 3.57 11.71 15.73
N ALA A 32 2.52 10.93 15.95
CA ALA A 32 2.59 9.63 16.61
C ALA A 32 3.55 8.68 15.89
N SER A 33 3.48 8.61 14.56
CA SER A 33 4.39 7.80 13.74
C SER A 33 5.85 8.27 13.84
N ALA A 34 6.07 9.59 13.84
CA ALA A 34 7.41 10.17 13.98
C ALA A 34 8.01 9.91 15.37
N VAL A 35 7.22 10.08 16.43
CA VAL A 35 7.62 9.79 17.82
C VAL A 35 7.94 8.31 17.98
N LYS A 36 7.08 7.42 17.48
CA LYS A 36 7.32 5.97 17.50
C LYS A 36 8.67 5.63 16.87
N LYS A 37 8.91 6.12 15.65
CA LYS A 37 10.17 5.85 14.92
C LYS A 37 11.41 6.38 15.63
N ALA A 38 11.29 7.51 16.32
CA ALA A 38 12.42 8.18 16.96
C ALA A 38 12.72 7.65 18.38
N ARG A 39 11.69 7.22 19.13
CA ARG A 39 11.78 6.84 20.54
C ARG A 39 11.75 5.33 20.76
N PHE A 40 11.11 4.59 19.85
CA PHE A 40 10.90 3.14 19.97
C PHE A 40 11.28 2.44 18.65
N PRO A 41 12.54 2.55 18.18
CA PRO A 41 12.96 1.97 16.91
C PRO A 41 12.94 0.44 16.97
N GLY A 42 12.12 -0.18 16.11
CA GLY A 42 12.01 -1.64 16.02
C GLY A 42 10.95 -2.26 16.93
N GLU A 43 10.29 -1.46 17.77
CA GLU A 43 9.14 -1.87 18.58
C GLU A 43 7.82 -1.49 17.89
N ASP A 44 6.78 -2.29 18.10
CA ASP A 44 5.42 -1.95 17.66
C ASP A 44 4.66 -1.09 18.67
N ALA A 45 5.35 -0.16 19.35
CA ALA A 45 4.76 0.68 20.40
C ALA A 45 3.48 1.42 19.97
N ASP A 46 2.44 1.42 20.83
CA ASP A 46 1.23 2.23 20.65
C ASP A 46 1.46 3.65 21.14
N VAL A 47 1.69 4.58 20.22
CA VAL A 47 1.92 5.99 20.54
C VAL A 47 0.71 6.80 20.12
N VAL A 48 0.18 7.59 21.05
CA VAL A 48 -0.90 8.54 20.80
C VAL A 48 -0.37 9.95 21.02
N VAL A 49 -0.71 10.85 20.09
CA VAL A 49 -0.37 12.26 20.19
C VAL A 49 -1.65 13.08 20.26
N SER A 50 -1.67 14.07 21.15
CA SER A 50 -2.71 15.10 21.19
C SER A 50 -2.12 16.47 20.94
N VAL A 51 -2.76 17.24 20.06
CA VAL A 51 -2.41 18.63 19.77
C VAL A 51 -3.48 19.55 20.37
N ASN A 52 -3.06 20.49 21.21
CA ASN A 52 -3.91 21.57 21.69
C ASN A 52 -4.25 22.49 20.52
N ARG A 53 -5.55 22.60 20.20
CA ARG A 53 -6.03 23.33 19.02
C ARG A 53 -5.95 24.85 19.15
N GLU A 54 -5.76 25.37 20.37
CA GLU A 54 -5.65 26.81 20.63
C GLU A 54 -4.20 27.26 20.74
N THR A 55 -3.35 26.45 21.38
CA THR A 55 -1.96 26.82 21.63
C THR A 55 -0.99 26.24 20.61
N GLY A 56 -1.35 25.11 19.98
CA GLY A 56 -0.49 24.33 19.08
C GLY A 56 0.55 23.48 19.82
N ASP A 57 0.52 23.46 21.15
CA ASP A 57 1.35 22.56 21.94
C ASP A 57 0.82 21.15 21.82
N TRP A 58 1.72 20.17 21.89
CA TRP A 58 1.32 18.78 21.72
C TRP A 58 2.03 17.90 22.73
N THR A 59 1.39 16.79 23.07
CA THR A 59 1.90 15.79 24.00
C THR A 59 1.87 14.41 23.35
N ALA A 60 2.91 13.62 23.57
CA ALA A 60 2.93 12.21 23.24
C ALA A 60 2.77 11.37 24.49
N VAL A 61 1.99 10.30 24.36
CA VAL A 61 1.90 9.24 25.36
C VAL A 61 2.07 7.89 24.66
N ARG A 62 2.71 6.95 25.35
CA ARG A 62 2.68 5.55 25.00
C ARG A 62 1.59 4.91 25.84
N ARG A 63 0.80 4.04 25.24
CA ARG A 63 -0.23 3.30 25.96
C ARG A 63 -0.09 1.80 25.77
N TRP A 64 -0.52 1.07 26.79
CA TRP A 64 -0.58 -0.39 26.78
C TRP A 64 -1.98 -0.82 27.15
N LEU A 65 -2.57 -1.71 26.37
CA LEU A 65 -3.86 -2.31 26.66
C LEU A 65 -3.70 -3.34 27.78
N ILE A 66 -4.50 -3.21 28.83
CA ILE A 66 -4.50 -4.17 29.93
C ILE A 66 -5.28 -5.41 29.47
N VAL A 67 -4.62 -6.57 29.48
CA VAL A 67 -5.18 -7.85 29.06
C VAL A 67 -5.28 -8.82 30.24
N ASP A 68 -6.22 -9.76 30.14
CA ASP A 68 -6.39 -10.82 31.13
C ASP A 68 -5.20 -11.80 31.07
N ASP A 69 -4.72 -12.21 32.24
CA ASP A 69 -3.56 -13.11 32.40
C ASP A 69 -3.79 -14.48 31.73
N ALA A 70 -5.05 -14.92 31.60
CA ALA A 70 -5.42 -16.15 30.93
C ALA A 70 -5.22 -16.10 29.41
N ALA A 71 -5.28 -14.91 28.80
CA ALA A 71 -5.10 -14.73 27.35
C ALA A 71 -3.62 -14.64 26.95
N GLY A 72 -2.74 -14.27 27.88
CA GLY A 72 -1.33 -13.95 27.63
C GLY A 72 -1.14 -12.74 26.71
N LEU A 73 0.09 -12.21 26.66
CA LEU A 73 0.42 -11.09 25.79
C LEU A 73 0.46 -11.54 24.31
N GLN A 74 -0.48 -11.05 23.52
CA GLN A 74 -0.52 -11.23 22.07
C GLN A 74 0.35 -10.19 21.37
N GLN A 75 0.45 -9.00 21.95
CA GLN A 75 1.28 -7.89 21.48
C GLN A 75 2.13 -7.35 22.62
N PRO A 76 3.30 -7.96 22.91
CA PRO A 76 4.13 -7.58 24.05
C PRO A 76 4.54 -6.10 24.09
N ASP A 77 4.64 -5.44 22.92
CA ASP A 77 5.00 -4.02 22.83
C ASP A 77 3.82 -3.07 23.10
N ARG A 78 2.58 -3.58 23.16
CA ARG A 78 1.32 -2.80 23.24
C ARG A 78 0.36 -3.28 24.32
N GLU A 79 0.66 -4.36 25.01
CA GLU A 79 -0.19 -4.97 26.02
C GLU A 79 0.56 -5.14 27.34
N GLU A 80 -0.18 -5.12 28.45
CA GLU A 80 0.32 -5.45 29.78
C GLU A 80 -0.66 -6.37 30.51
N MET A 81 -0.12 -7.28 31.31
CA MET A 81 -0.92 -8.26 32.06
C MET A 81 -1.59 -7.61 33.26
N PHE A 82 -2.85 -7.96 33.52
CA PHE A 82 -3.60 -7.39 34.65
C PHE A 82 -2.93 -7.70 35.99
N SER A 83 -2.40 -8.92 36.18
CA SER A 83 -1.70 -9.29 37.42
C SER A 83 -0.45 -8.45 37.68
N ASP A 84 0.20 -7.97 36.62
CA ASP A 84 1.46 -7.25 36.71
C ASP A 84 1.26 -5.78 37.10
N ILE A 85 0.02 -5.28 37.00
CA ILE A 85 -0.29 -3.86 37.16
C ILE A 85 -1.26 -3.58 38.30
N THR A 86 -1.89 -4.62 38.90
CA THR A 86 -2.89 -4.46 39.96
C THR A 86 -2.37 -3.74 41.20
N ASP A 87 -1.09 -3.89 41.51
CA ASP A 87 -0.46 -3.23 42.66
C ASP A 87 -0.13 -1.75 42.38
N GLU A 88 0.22 -1.41 41.14
CA GLU A 88 0.62 -0.04 40.75
C GLU A 88 -0.58 0.82 40.31
N TYR A 89 -1.62 0.19 39.73
CA TYR A 89 -2.81 0.86 39.17
C TYR A 89 -4.13 0.19 39.61
N PRO A 90 -4.50 0.26 40.90
CA PRO A 90 -5.62 -0.51 41.47
C PRO A 90 -7.01 -0.12 40.95
N THR A 91 -7.14 0.99 40.22
CA THR A 91 -8.41 1.46 39.66
C THR A 91 -8.65 1.03 38.22
N LEU A 92 -7.62 0.56 37.52
CA LEU A 92 -7.72 0.13 36.12
C LEU A 92 -8.23 -1.31 36.05
N LYS A 93 -8.90 -1.66 34.96
CA LYS A 93 -9.44 -3.00 34.69
C LYS A 93 -8.94 -3.53 33.35
N VAL A 94 -9.12 -4.82 33.13
CA VAL A 94 -8.93 -5.44 31.80
C VAL A 94 -9.74 -4.66 30.76
N GLY A 95 -9.09 -4.29 29.65
CA GLY A 95 -9.64 -3.43 28.60
C GLY A 95 -9.31 -1.94 28.74
N ASP A 96 -8.86 -1.49 29.91
CA ASP A 96 -8.35 -0.12 30.09
C ASP A 96 -6.91 0.01 29.54
N TYR A 97 -6.43 1.24 29.44
CA TYR A 97 -5.07 1.53 28.98
C TYR A 97 -4.21 2.11 30.09
N ILE A 98 -3.00 1.58 30.25
CA ILE A 98 -1.93 2.25 30.98
C ILE A 98 -1.36 3.30 30.05
N VAL A 99 -1.20 4.53 30.54
CA VAL A 99 -0.72 5.65 29.74
C VAL A 99 0.52 6.22 30.42
N LYS A 100 1.67 6.21 29.72
CA LYS A 100 2.90 6.83 30.21
C LYS A 100 3.34 7.95 29.27
N PRO A 101 3.73 9.12 29.79
CA PRO A 101 4.19 10.24 28.97
C PRO A 101 5.47 9.86 28.23
N VAL A 102 5.57 10.27 26.96
CA VAL A 102 6.77 10.09 26.13
C VAL A 102 7.41 11.44 25.91
N GLU A 103 8.73 11.50 26.05
CA GLU A 103 9.46 12.74 25.80
C GLU A 103 9.32 13.16 24.32
N ASN A 104 8.72 14.33 24.12
CA ASN A 104 8.50 14.89 22.80
C ASN A 104 9.80 14.96 22.00
N ILE A 105 9.71 14.66 20.71
CA ILE A 105 10.82 14.86 19.79
C ILE A 105 10.99 16.35 19.50
N ASN A 106 12.24 16.78 19.31
CA ASN A 106 12.48 18.16 18.91
C ASN A 106 11.95 18.38 17.49
N THR A 107 10.89 19.17 17.37
CA THR A 107 10.26 19.51 16.09
C THR A 107 10.86 20.77 15.46
N SER A 108 11.83 21.43 16.12
CA SER A 108 12.54 22.58 15.57
C SER A 108 13.45 22.13 14.43
N GLY A 109 12.95 22.17 13.20
CA GLY A 109 13.78 21.88 12.03
C GLY A 109 13.02 21.87 10.73
N ARG A 110 13.63 22.45 9.68
CA ARG A 110 13.09 22.43 8.30
C ARG A 110 12.75 21.02 7.81
N ARG A 111 13.51 20.01 8.25
CA ARG A 111 13.33 18.60 7.88
C ARG A 111 12.03 18.01 8.44
N PHE A 112 11.74 18.29 9.71
CA PHE A 112 10.50 17.84 10.35
C PHE A 112 9.26 18.47 9.73
N ALA A 113 9.31 19.78 9.43
CA ALA A 113 8.22 20.47 8.75
C ALA A 113 7.96 19.89 7.34
N GLN A 114 9.02 19.52 6.61
CA GLN A 114 8.89 18.87 5.31
C GLN A 114 8.32 17.44 5.41
N ASP A 115 8.83 16.63 6.33
CA ASP A 115 8.37 15.25 6.53
C ASP A 115 6.92 15.23 7.02
N ALA A 116 6.55 16.09 7.98
CA ALA A 116 5.19 16.24 8.47
C ALA A 116 4.25 16.71 7.35
N LYS A 117 4.65 17.73 6.57
CA LYS A 117 3.88 18.17 5.39
C LYS A 117 3.69 17.02 4.39
N GLN A 118 4.70 16.18 4.17
CA GLN A 118 4.61 15.05 3.25
C GLN A 118 3.66 13.96 3.75
N VAL A 119 3.72 13.60 5.03
CA VAL A 119 2.81 12.62 5.65
C VAL A 119 1.39 13.15 5.67
N ILE A 120 1.18 14.43 6.03
CA ILE A 120 -0.15 15.05 6.03
C ILE A 120 -0.73 15.11 4.62
N LEU A 121 0.05 15.55 3.62
CA LEU A 121 -0.40 15.56 2.22
C LEU A 121 -0.68 14.13 1.70
N GLN A 122 0.07 13.13 2.15
CA GLN A 122 -0.19 11.74 1.78
C GLN A 122 -1.49 11.23 2.37
N ARG A 123 -1.73 11.45 3.67
CA ARG A 123 -2.94 11.03 4.35
C ARG A 123 -4.20 11.79 3.90
N LEU A 124 -4.07 13.08 3.58
CA LEU A 124 -5.14 13.85 2.94
C LEU A 124 -5.48 13.29 1.56
N ARG A 125 -4.47 12.92 0.75
CA ARG A 125 -4.72 12.24 -0.55
C ARG A 125 -5.41 10.88 -0.37
N ASP A 126 -5.06 10.14 0.68
CA ASP A 126 -5.70 8.84 0.96
C ASP A 126 -7.16 9.02 1.39
N ALA A 127 -7.45 10.00 2.26
CA ALA A 127 -8.82 10.36 2.65
C ALA A 127 -9.64 10.93 1.46
N GLU A 128 -9.06 11.79 0.62
CA GLU A 128 -9.68 12.29 -0.62
C GLU A 128 -10.00 11.11 -1.57
N ARG A 129 -9.07 10.17 -1.75
CA ARG A 129 -9.30 8.97 -2.58
C ARG A 129 -10.41 8.09 -2.04
N GLU A 130 -10.46 7.91 -0.73
CA GLU A 130 -11.49 7.12 -0.06
C GLU A 130 -12.86 7.78 -0.18
N GLN A 131 -12.93 9.12 -0.06
CA GLN A 131 -14.16 9.88 -0.28
C GLN A 131 -14.63 9.82 -1.75
N VAL A 132 -13.73 10.02 -2.71
CA VAL A 132 -14.06 9.92 -4.15
C VAL A 132 -14.51 8.51 -4.52
N LEU A 133 -13.86 7.48 -3.95
CA LEU A 133 -14.24 6.09 -4.15
C LEU A 133 -15.62 5.80 -3.56
N LYS A 134 -15.88 6.28 -2.34
CA LYS A 134 -17.18 6.15 -1.69
C LYS A 134 -18.29 6.82 -2.51
N GLU A 135 -18.07 8.06 -2.95
CA GLU A 135 -19.00 8.78 -3.82
C GLU A 135 -19.25 8.05 -5.14
N PHE A 136 -18.22 7.49 -5.77
CA PHE A 136 -18.36 6.71 -7.00
C PHE A 136 -19.18 5.43 -6.78
N LEU A 137 -18.89 4.67 -5.72
CA LEU A 137 -19.61 3.44 -5.37
C LEU A 137 -21.06 3.70 -4.95
N GLU A 138 -21.35 4.85 -4.34
CA GLU A 138 -22.71 5.27 -3.97
C GLU A 138 -23.55 5.67 -5.18
N ARG A 139 -22.94 6.24 -6.24
CA ARG A 139 -23.66 6.67 -7.44
C ARG A 139 -24.01 5.52 -8.39
N GLY A 140 -23.36 4.37 -8.29
CA GLY A 140 -23.61 3.23 -9.18
C GLY A 140 -23.34 3.56 -10.66
N GLU A 141 -22.45 4.52 -10.93
CA GLU A 141 -22.13 4.95 -12.28
C GLU A 141 -21.42 3.84 -13.04
N LYS A 142 -21.81 3.63 -14.30
CA LYS A 142 -21.15 2.66 -15.18
C LYS A 142 -19.81 3.23 -15.62
N ALA A 143 -18.77 2.40 -15.61
CA ALA A 143 -17.47 2.73 -16.16
C ALA A 143 -16.99 1.59 -17.06
N ASP A 144 -16.39 1.94 -18.20
CA ASP A 144 -15.76 0.98 -19.09
C ASP A 144 -14.36 0.67 -18.55
N ILE A 145 -14.03 -0.62 -18.40
CA ILE A 145 -12.67 -1.05 -18.07
C ILE A 145 -11.83 -0.92 -19.34
N ILE A 146 -10.93 0.08 -19.38
CA ILE A 146 -10.05 0.32 -20.52
C ILE A 146 -8.84 -0.63 -20.47
N GLN A 147 -8.20 -0.75 -19.30
CA GLN A 147 -7.03 -1.61 -19.14
C GLN A 147 -6.87 -2.09 -17.69
N ARG A 148 -6.49 -3.35 -17.53
CA ARG A 148 -5.97 -3.92 -16.27
C ARG A 148 -4.49 -3.61 -16.16
N LEU A 149 -4.05 -2.96 -15.09
CA LEU A 149 -2.67 -2.48 -15.00
C LEU A 149 -1.71 -3.50 -14.40
N GLY A 150 -2.23 -4.53 -13.72
CA GLY A 150 -1.45 -5.67 -13.22
C GLY A 150 -0.74 -5.46 -11.88
N PHE A 151 -0.97 -4.34 -11.20
CA PHE A 151 -0.38 -4.01 -9.89
C PHE A 151 -1.44 -3.64 -8.85
N SER A 152 -1.03 -3.45 -7.59
CA SER A 152 -1.92 -3.23 -6.44
C SER A 152 -2.99 -4.32 -6.29
N LYS A 153 -2.59 -5.58 -6.48
CA LYS A 153 -3.50 -6.72 -6.36
C LYS A 153 -3.90 -6.90 -4.90
N CYS A 154 -5.19 -6.99 -4.65
CA CYS A 154 -5.78 -7.30 -3.36
C CYS A 154 -7.10 -8.03 -3.56
N ARG A 155 -7.79 -8.33 -2.47
CA ARG A 155 -9.11 -8.93 -2.49
C ARG A 155 -9.96 -8.34 -1.37
N LEU A 156 -11.25 -8.23 -1.57
CA LEU A 156 -12.21 -7.96 -0.51
C LEU A 156 -12.71 -9.31 0.01
N SER A 157 -12.57 -9.53 1.30
CA SER A 157 -12.81 -10.84 1.91
C SER A 157 -13.53 -10.72 3.24
N LEU A 158 -14.30 -11.75 3.57
CA LEU A 158 -14.83 -11.94 4.90
C LEU A 158 -13.76 -12.57 5.79
N ALA A 159 -13.62 -12.04 6.99
CA ALA A 159 -12.75 -12.57 8.01
C ALA A 159 -13.48 -12.64 9.37
N ILE A 160 -13.19 -13.70 10.11
CA ILE A 160 -13.80 -14.00 11.42
C ILE A 160 -12.69 -14.17 12.46
N PRO A 161 -13.00 -14.09 13.77
CA PRO A 161 -12.03 -14.41 14.81
C PRO A 161 -11.43 -15.80 14.61
N LYS A 162 -10.12 -15.92 14.77
CA LYS A 162 -9.34 -17.13 14.48
C LYS A 162 -9.83 -18.34 15.28
N ALA A 163 -10.32 -18.10 16.49
CA ALA A 163 -10.87 -19.07 17.42
C ALA A 163 -12.21 -19.68 16.96
N GLU A 164 -12.97 -19.01 16.10
CA GLU A 164 -14.27 -19.47 15.64
C GLU A 164 -14.15 -20.66 14.69
N ASN A 165 -15.08 -21.62 14.74
CA ASN A 165 -15.14 -22.68 13.74
C ASN A 165 -15.93 -22.20 12.52
N TYR A 166 -15.33 -22.21 11.34
CA TYR A 166 -16.00 -21.81 10.10
C TYR A 166 -16.51 -23.05 9.36
N GLU A 167 -17.83 -23.21 9.31
CA GLU A 167 -18.48 -24.38 8.69
C GLU A 167 -19.10 -24.08 7.32
N GLY A 168 -19.11 -22.80 6.91
CA GLY A 168 -19.72 -22.36 5.66
C GLY A 168 -20.29 -20.95 5.77
N LEU A 169 -20.86 -20.47 4.66
CA LEU A 169 -21.45 -19.14 4.54
C LEU A 169 -22.61 -18.92 5.52
N GLU A 170 -23.31 -19.99 5.89
CA GLU A 170 -24.39 -19.98 6.87
C GLU A 170 -23.93 -19.50 8.25
N TRP A 171 -22.64 -19.57 8.56
CA TRP A 171 -22.08 -19.01 9.80
C TRP A 171 -22.39 -17.51 9.96
N PHE A 172 -22.49 -16.78 8.83
CA PHE A 172 -22.81 -15.36 8.82
C PHE A 172 -24.29 -15.04 9.04
N GLN A 173 -25.16 -16.05 9.11
CA GLN A 173 -26.59 -15.85 9.32
C GLN A 173 -26.84 -15.17 10.68
N HIS A 174 -27.56 -14.05 10.63
CA HIS A 174 -27.88 -13.16 11.75
C HIS A 174 -26.65 -12.58 12.49
N LYS A 175 -25.45 -12.65 11.88
CA LYS A 175 -24.23 -12.04 12.42
C LYS A 175 -24.14 -10.55 12.09
N LYS A 176 -23.34 -9.82 12.87
CA LYS A 176 -22.93 -8.45 12.59
C LYS A 176 -21.60 -8.45 11.83
N ILE A 177 -21.56 -7.76 10.70
CA ILE A 177 -20.38 -7.66 9.85
C ILE A 177 -19.98 -6.20 9.71
N ALA A 178 -18.79 -5.85 10.22
CA ALA A 178 -18.24 -4.51 10.08
C ALA A 178 -17.58 -4.32 8.70
N THR A 179 -17.83 -3.19 8.03
CA THR A 179 -17.21 -2.91 6.72
C THR A 179 -17.23 -1.43 6.32
N SER A 180 -16.23 -1.03 5.53
CA SER A 180 -16.25 0.23 4.75
C SER A 180 -16.93 0.07 3.37
N TYR A 181 -17.29 -1.16 2.97
CA TYR A 181 -17.79 -1.52 1.62
C TYR A 181 -19.19 -2.14 1.64
N PRO A 182 -20.20 -1.45 2.21
CA PRO A 182 -21.48 -2.09 2.53
C PRO A 182 -22.29 -2.51 1.31
N ASN A 183 -22.15 -1.84 0.16
CA ASN A 183 -22.91 -2.19 -1.04
C ASN A 183 -22.45 -3.51 -1.65
N ILE A 184 -21.12 -3.72 -1.74
CA ILE A 184 -20.52 -4.97 -2.22
C ILE A 184 -20.91 -6.13 -1.29
N LEU A 185 -20.82 -5.92 0.02
CA LEU A 185 -21.19 -6.94 0.99
C LEU A 185 -22.67 -7.31 0.89
N ARG A 186 -23.57 -6.31 0.88
CA ARG A 186 -25.02 -6.56 0.79
C ARG A 186 -25.42 -7.31 -0.48
N GLU A 187 -24.78 -7.01 -1.60
CA GLU A 187 -24.99 -7.73 -2.85
C GLU A 187 -24.58 -9.20 -2.72
N PHE A 188 -23.37 -9.47 -2.20
CA PHE A 188 -22.88 -10.82 -1.95
C PHE A 188 -23.78 -11.62 -0.98
N LEU A 189 -24.19 -11.00 0.13
CA LEU A 189 -25.07 -11.65 1.11
C LEU A 189 -26.43 -12.01 0.48
N ARG A 190 -27.00 -11.10 -0.32
CA ARG A 190 -28.27 -11.32 -1.03
C ARG A 190 -28.16 -12.45 -2.04
N GLU A 191 -27.09 -12.51 -2.83
CA GLU A 191 -26.85 -13.57 -3.82
C GLU A 191 -26.73 -14.96 -3.16
N ASN A 192 -26.23 -15.01 -1.93
CA ASN A 192 -26.05 -16.24 -1.16
C ASN A 192 -27.18 -16.52 -0.16
N ASN A 193 -28.27 -15.74 -0.17
CA ASN A 193 -29.41 -15.86 0.76
C ASN A 193 -29.02 -15.77 2.25
N ILE A 194 -28.05 -14.93 2.59
CA ILE A 194 -27.60 -14.69 3.97
C ILE A 194 -28.23 -13.41 4.50
N GLU A 195 -28.84 -13.46 5.68
CA GLU A 195 -29.37 -12.29 6.38
C GLU A 195 -28.42 -11.89 7.51
N ALA A 196 -27.59 -10.87 7.31
CA ALA A 196 -26.63 -10.37 8.29
C ALA A 196 -26.80 -8.85 8.49
N ASP A 197 -26.43 -8.36 9.68
CA ASP A 197 -26.45 -6.93 10.01
C ASP A 197 -25.14 -6.27 9.56
N VAL A 198 -25.24 -5.36 8.58
CA VAL A 198 -24.08 -4.68 8.00
C VAL A 198 -23.81 -3.37 8.74
N HIS A 199 -22.76 -3.37 9.55
CA HIS A 199 -22.32 -2.22 10.33
C HIS A 199 -21.25 -1.44 9.57
N VAL A 200 -21.59 -0.20 9.19
CA VAL A 200 -20.68 0.66 8.39
C VAL A 200 -19.72 1.40 9.31
N ILE A 201 -18.42 1.24 9.10
CA ILE A 201 -17.37 1.91 9.87
C ILE A 201 -16.41 2.59 8.90
N THR A 202 -15.88 3.76 9.29
CA THR A 202 -14.85 4.46 8.52
C THR A 202 -13.47 4.12 9.10
N GLY A 203 -12.82 3.11 8.52
CA GLY A 203 -11.46 2.69 8.84
C GLY A 203 -11.32 1.86 10.13
N SER A 204 -10.16 1.19 10.28
CA SER A 204 -9.84 0.28 11.40
C SER A 204 -10.88 -0.82 11.62
N VAL A 205 -11.45 -1.34 10.53
CA VAL A 205 -12.52 -2.34 10.54
C VAL A 205 -12.07 -3.59 11.30
N GLU A 206 -10.80 -3.96 11.17
CA GLU A 206 -10.16 -5.13 11.78
C GLU A 206 -10.22 -5.20 13.31
N VAL A 207 -10.40 -4.07 13.99
CA VAL A 207 -10.49 -4.00 15.46
C VAL A 207 -11.89 -4.37 15.96
N SER A 208 -12.91 -4.24 15.10
CA SER A 208 -14.33 -4.34 15.48
C SER A 208 -14.69 -5.65 16.19
N PRO A 209 -14.19 -6.84 15.78
CA PRO A 209 -14.46 -8.07 16.51
C PRO A 209 -13.81 -8.13 17.88
N GLY A 210 -12.59 -7.62 18.03
CA GLY A 210 -11.87 -7.62 19.31
C GLY A 210 -12.55 -6.79 20.40
N ILE A 211 -13.31 -5.77 20.01
CA ILE A 211 -14.08 -4.89 20.93
C ILE A 211 -15.57 -5.27 21.01
N GLY A 212 -15.99 -6.35 20.36
CA GLY A 212 -17.38 -6.82 20.37
C GLY A 212 -18.38 -5.96 19.58
N LEU A 213 -17.90 -5.10 18.67
CA LEU A 213 -18.75 -4.26 17.83
C LEU A 213 -19.38 -5.04 16.67
N ALA A 214 -18.69 -6.06 16.17
CA ALA A 214 -19.16 -6.95 15.11
C ALA A 214 -18.66 -8.38 15.34
N ASP A 215 -19.35 -9.38 14.79
CA ASP A 215 -18.91 -10.78 14.86
C ASP A 215 -17.84 -11.10 13.80
N ALA A 216 -17.84 -10.35 12.71
CA ALA A 216 -16.92 -10.52 11.58
C ALA A 216 -16.64 -9.18 10.89
N ILE A 217 -15.68 -9.20 9.97
CA ILE A 217 -15.37 -8.06 9.11
C ILE A 217 -15.47 -8.44 7.63
N PHE A 218 -15.75 -7.44 6.80
CA PHE A 218 -15.57 -7.50 5.37
C PHE A 218 -14.67 -6.35 4.93
N ASP A 219 -13.44 -6.66 4.53
CA ASP A 219 -12.43 -5.64 4.23
C ASP A 219 -11.39 -6.09 3.20
N ILE A 220 -10.54 -5.16 2.77
CA ILE A 220 -9.44 -5.39 1.84
C ILE A 220 -8.34 -6.22 2.51
N VAL A 221 -7.98 -7.32 1.86
CA VAL A 221 -6.87 -8.20 2.22
C VAL A 221 -5.84 -8.21 1.09
N SER A 222 -4.60 -7.85 1.44
CA SER A 222 -3.43 -7.99 0.54
C SER A 222 -2.58 -9.19 0.97
N SER A 223 -1.59 -8.98 1.84
CA SER A 223 -0.77 -10.06 2.42
C SER A 223 -1.49 -10.86 3.50
N GLY A 224 -2.54 -10.31 4.11
CA GLY A 224 -3.23 -10.88 5.28
C GLY A 224 -2.62 -10.52 6.63
N SER A 225 -1.52 -9.76 6.68
CA SER A 225 -0.83 -9.40 7.92
C SER A 225 -1.73 -8.71 8.94
N THR A 226 -2.58 -7.77 8.50
CA THR A 226 -3.53 -7.04 9.34
C THR A 226 -4.57 -7.96 9.99
N LEU A 227 -5.02 -9.01 9.29
CA LEU A 227 -5.95 -9.97 9.87
C LEU A 227 -5.26 -10.75 11.00
N VAL A 228 -4.04 -11.22 10.75
CA VAL A 228 -3.28 -12.01 11.72
C VAL A 228 -2.97 -11.20 12.98
N SER A 229 -2.57 -9.93 12.86
CA SER A 229 -2.28 -9.06 14.01
C SER A 229 -3.51 -8.78 14.88
N ASN A 230 -4.71 -8.96 14.34
CA ASN A 230 -5.98 -8.76 15.04
C ASN A 230 -6.69 -10.08 15.37
N ASN A 231 -5.96 -11.20 15.36
CA ASN A 231 -6.50 -12.54 15.65
C ASN A 231 -7.70 -12.91 14.76
N LEU A 232 -7.68 -12.48 13.50
CA LEU A 232 -8.67 -12.83 12.49
C LEU A 232 -8.10 -13.85 11.51
N LYS A 233 -8.98 -14.68 10.95
CA LYS A 233 -8.69 -15.52 9.78
C LYS A 233 -9.63 -15.17 8.65
N GLU A 234 -9.06 -15.12 7.46
CA GLU A 234 -9.83 -15.01 6.22
C GLU A 234 -10.59 -16.31 5.97
N VAL A 235 -11.87 -16.22 5.61
CA VAL A 235 -12.72 -17.38 5.35
C VAL A 235 -13.33 -17.37 3.95
N GLU A 236 -13.68 -16.21 3.40
CA GLU A 236 -14.31 -16.12 2.08
C GLU A 236 -13.74 -14.96 1.26
N VAL A 237 -13.33 -15.25 0.03
CA VAL A 237 -12.86 -14.24 -0.92
C VAL A 237 -14.03 -13.82 -1.81
N VAL A 238 -14.55 -12.62 -1.59
CA VAL A 238 -15.74 -12.12 -2.29
C VAL A 238 -15.38 -11.49 -3.63
N VAL A 239 -14.39 -10.58 -3.64
CA VAL A 239 -13.97 -9.88 -4.86
C VAL A 239 -12.46 -9.85 -4.96
N ARG A 240 -11.92 -10.12 -6.15
CA ARG A 240 -10.52 -9.84 -6.46
C ARG A 240 -10.39 -8.46 -7.09
N SER A 241 -9.43 -7.67 -6.62
CA SER A 241 -9.21 -6.30 -7.04
C SER A 241 -7.77 -6.08 -7.51
N GLU A 242 -7.61 -5.17 -8.46
CA GLU A 242 -6.33 -4.68 -8.95
C GLU A 242 -6.50 -3.25 -9.47
N ALA A 243 -5.39 -2.55 -9.72
CA ALA A 243 -5.46 -1.23 -10.34
C ALA A 243 -6.00 -1.32 -11.78
N LEU A 244 -7.04 -0.53 -12.07
CA LEU A 244 -7.67 -0.43 -13.38
C LEU A 244 -7.55 1.00 -13.92
N LEU A 245 -7.36 1.10 -15.23
CA LEU A 245 -7.70 2.31 -15.96
C LEU A 245 -9.15 2.20 -16.45
N ILE A 246 -9.99 3.11 -15.99
CA ILE A 246 -11.41 3.17 -16.37
C ILE A 246 -11.69 4.39 -17.24
N GLY A 247 -12.73 4.30 -18.05
CA GLY A 247 -13.20 5.36 -18.94
C GLY A 247 -14.71 5.56 -18.83
N TYR A 248 -15.16 6.77 -19.15
CA TYR A 248 -16.58 7.09 -19.19
C TYR A 248 -17.28 6.34 -20.35
N PRO A 249 -18.42 5.66 -20.10
CA PRO A 249 -19.16 4.97 -21.16
C PRO A 249 -19.65 5.94 -22.24
N GLY A 250 -19.39 5.62 -23.50
CA GLY A 250 -19.78 6.50 -24.61
C GLY A 250 -18.85 7.70 -24.83
N MET A 251 -17.60 7.60 -24.37
CA MET A 251 -16.56 8.59 -24.64
C MET A 251 -16.50 8.99 -26.14
N ALA A 252 -16.50 10.30 -26.40
CA ALA A 252 -16.39 10.88 -27.75
C ALA A 252 -15.10 10.43 -28.47
N SER A 253 -15.15 10.35 -29.80
CA SER A 253 -14.03 9.89 -30.64
C SER A 253 -12.74 10.67 -30.42
N GLU A 254 -12.83 11.99 -30.26
CA GLU A 254 -11.69 12.87 -29.99
C GLU A 254 -10.98 12.48 -28.68
N LYS A 255 -11.75 12.28 -27.59
CA LYS A 255 -11.21 11.84 -26.30
C LYS A 255 -10.64 10.42 -26.36
N LYS A 256 -11.28 9.52 -27.12
CA LYS A 256 -10.74 8.17 -27.38
C LYS A 256 -9.39 8.22 -28.08
N SER A 257 -9.20 9.13 -29.03
CA SER A 257 -7.91 9.32 -29.71
C SER A 257 -6.81 9.74 -28.72
N ILE A 258 -7.10 10.71 -27.85
CA ILE A 258 -6.16 11.16 -26.81
C ILE A 258 -5.83 10.02 -25.84
N LEU A 259 -6.85 9.26 -25.42
CA LEU A 259 -6.68 8.09 -24.56
C LEU A 259 -5.76 7.06 -25.21
N ASN A 260 -5.97 6.74 -26.49
CA ASN A 260 -5.13 5.78 -27.21
C ASN A 260 -3.67 6.26 -27.31
N GLU A 261 -3.44 7.56 -27.51
CA GLU A 261 -2.09 8.12 -27.51
C GLU A 261 -1.42 8.01 -26.14
N LEU A 262 -2.17 8.27 -25.06
CA LEU A 262 -1.68 8.08 -23.70
C LEU A 262 -1.35 6.62 -23.41
N LEU A 263 -2.24 5.69 -23.77
CA LEU A 263 -2.05 4.25 -23.62
C LEU A 263 -0.81 3.77 -24.36
N PHE A 264 -0.60 4.24 -25.58
CA PHE A 264 0.60 3.96 -26.37
C PHE A 264 1.87 4.41 -25.65
N ARG A 265 1.90 5.63 -25.09
CA ARG A 265 3.05 6.16 -24.34
C ARG A 265 3.33 5.33 -23.08
N ILE A 266 2.29 4.90 -22.36
CA ILE A 266 2.42 4.03 -21.18
C ILE A 266 2.99 2.67 -21.58
N ALA A 267 2.45 2.07 -22.65
CA ALA A 267 2.91 0.79 -23.16
C ALA A 267 4.40 0.84 -23.55
N ALA A 268 4.84 1.93 -24.21
CA ALA A 268 6.22 2.09 -24.62
C ALA A 268 7.22 2.15 -23.44
N VAL A 269 6.80 2.73 -22.31
CA VAL A 269 7.61 2.75 -21.09
C VAL A 269 7.63 1.37 -20.44
N LYS A 270 6.47 0.73 -20.29
CA LYS A 270 6.35 -0.60 -19.68
C LYS A 270 7.15 -1.66 -20.44
N GLU A 271 7.12 -1.60 -21.77
CA GLU A 271 7.86 -2.54 -22.62
C GLU A 271 9.38 -2.36 -22.48
N ALA A 272 9.85 -1.16 -22.13
CA ALA A 272 11.27 -0.88 -21.88
C ALA A 272 11.73 -1.23 -20.46
N GLU A 273 10.83 -1.23 -19.47
CA GLU A 273 11.14 -1.35 -18.03
C GLU A 273 12.02 -2.56 -17.69
N ASP A 274 11.68 -3.73 -18.23
CA ASP A 274 12.39 -5.00 -17.99
C ASP A 274 13.45 -5.33 -19.06
N LYS A 275 13.84 -4.33 -19.87
CA LYS A 275 14.78 -4.52 -21.00
C LYS A 275 16.06 -3.72 -20.81
N LYS A 276 17.17 -4.30 -21.26
CA LYS A 276 18.49 -3.63 -21.29
C LYS A 276 19.01 -3.62 -22.71
N TYR A 277 19.56 -2.48 -23.11
CA TYR A 277 20.32 -2.39 -24.34
C TYR A 277 21.75 -2.83 -24.05
N VAL A 278 22.23 -3.82 -24.81
CA VAL A 278 23.56 -4.40 -24.63
C VAL A 278 24.33 -4.23 -25.92
N LEU A 279 25.54 -3.69 -25.80
CA LEU A 279 26.48 -3.62 -26.90
C LEU A 279 27.81 -4.25 -26.49
N MET A 280 28.48 -4.89 -27.43
CA MET A 280 29.69 -5.66 -27.17
C MET A 280 30.57 -5.73 -28.40
N ASN A 281 31.88 -5.83 -28.20
CA ASN A 281 32.83 -6.11 -29.26
C ASN A 281 32.99 -7.63 -29.42
N VAL A 282 32.95 -8.11 -30.65
CA VAL A 282 32.99 -9.53 -31.00
C VAL A 282 34.02 -9.76 -32.12
N PRO A 283 34.88 -10.79 -32.02
CA PRO A 283 35.72 -11.23 -33.12
C PRO A 283 34.85 -11.72 -34.29
N LYS A 284 35.13 -11.30 -35.53
CA LYS A 284 34.30 -11.66 -36.69
C LYS A 284 34.17 -13.16 -36.91
N ASN A 285 35.21 -13.93 -36.60
CA ASN A 285 35.19 -15.39 -36.69
C ASN A 285 34.30 -16.08 -35.64
N LYS A 286 33.80 -15.34 -34.63
CA LYS A 286 32.90 -15.81 -33.56
C LYS A 286 31.49 -15.21 -33.65
N LEU A 287 31.22 -14.41 -34.68
CA LEU A 287 29.95 -13.69 -34.83
C LEU A 287 28.74 -14.64 -34.86
N ASP A 288 28.77 -15.70 -35.67
CA ASP A 288 27.65 -16.64 -35.80
C ASP A 288 27.35 -17.35 -34.48
N GLU A 289 28.39 -17.73 -33.74
CA GLU A 289 28.26 -18.34 -32.41
C GLU A 289 27.61 -17.36 -31.41
N ILE A 290 27.98 -16.08 -31.46
CA ILE A 290 27.39 -15.04 -30.59
C ILE A 290 25.92 -14.79 -30.96
N VAL A 291 25.62 -14.63 -32.25
CA VAL A 291 24.24 -14.38 -32.72
C VAL A 291 23.30 -15.52 -32.32
N SER A 292 23.78 -16.77 -32.32
CA SER A 292 22.99 -17.93 -31.88
C SER A 292 22.56 -17.91 -30.42
N VAL A 293 23.28 -17.20 -29.56
CA VAL A 293 23.02 -17.08 -28.11
C VAL A 293 22.07 -15.91 -27.81
N LEU A 294 22.04 -14.90 -28.67
CA LEU A 294 21.26 -13.69 -28.42
C LEU A 294 19.77 -13.91 -28.70
N PRO A 295 18.88 -13.68 -27.72
CA PRO A 295 17.45 -13.58 -27.99
C PRO A 295 17.18 -12.27 -28.72
N GLY A 296 16.41 -12.28 -29.80
CA GLY A 296 16.17 -11.05 -30.58
C GLY A 296 14.84 -11.06 -31.32
N ILE A 297 14.10 -9.95 -31.17
CA ILE A 297 12.76 -9.69 -31.73
C ILE A 297 12.76 -9.60 -33.28
N LYS A 298 13.94 -9.50 -33.92
CA LYS A 298 14.14 -9.68 -35.38
C LYS A 298 15.57 -10.11 -35.75
N SER A 299 16.59 -9.30 -35.43
CA SER A 299 18.03 -9.56 -35.70
C SER A 299 18.89 -8.58 -34.89
N PRO A 300 20.07 -8.97 -34.38
CA PRO A 300 21.01 -8.02 -33.76
C PRO A 300 21.60 -7.06 -34.81
N THR A 301 22.00 -5.87 -34.35
CA THR A 301 22.71 -4.89 -35.19
C THR A 301 24.20 -5.17 -35.15
N ILE A 302 24.86 -5.20 -36.31
CA ILE A 302 26.28 -5.50 -36.45
C ILE A 302 26.97 -4.32 -37.15
N MET A 303 27.98 -3.74 -36.50
CA MET A 303 28.74 -2.59 -37.01
C MET A 303 30.23 -2.94 -37.13
N PRO A 304 30.92 -2.61 -38.23
CA PRO A 304 32.37 -2.79 -38.33
C PRO A 304 33.10 -1.84 -37.38
N LEU A 305 34.23 -2.30 -36.82
CA LEU A 305 35.14 -1.47 -36.02
C LEU A 305 36.36 -1.03 -36.86
N ALA A 306 37.16 -0.13 -36.29
CA ALA A 306 38.43 0.29 -36.89
C ALA A 306 39.40 -0.89 -37.04
N ASP A 307 39.41 -1.78 -36.04
CA ASP A 307 40.03 -3.10 -36.16
C ASP A 307 39.20 -3.98 -37.10
N LYS A 308 39.82 -4.44 -38.19
CA LYS A 308 39.15 -5.20 -39.24
C LYS A 308 38.75 -6.60 -38.80
N ASP A 309 39.33 -7.14 -37.73
CA ASP A 309 39.03 -8.47 -37.23
C ASP A 309 37.86 -8.48 -36.24
N TRP A 310 37.33 -7.30 -35.90
CA TRP A 310 36.27 -7.13 -34.91
C TRP A 310 35.03 -6.41 -35.46
N CYS A 311 33.90 -6.63 -34.79
CA CYS A 311 32.65 -5.91 -34.98
C CYS A 311 31.99 -5.58 -33.65
N SER A 312 31.19 -4.52 -33.60
CA SER A 312 30.28 -4.25 -32.49
C SER A 312 28.93 -4.90 -32.75
N VAL A 313 28.42 -5.65 -31.79
CA VAL A 313 27.10 -6.29 -31.82
C VAL A 313 26.22 -5.62 -30.77
N HIS A 314 25.05 -5.15 -31.20
CA HIS A 314 24.07 -4.48 -30.34
C HIS A 314 22.76 -5.28 -30.32
N THR A 315 22.16 -5.40 -29.15
CA THR A 315 20.92 -6.17 -28.93
C THR A 315 20.13 -5.65 -27.73
N VAL A 316 18.89 -6.09 -27.60
CA VAL A 316 18.03 -5.84 -26.43
C VAL A 316 17.79 -7.16 -25.70
N LEU A 317 18.12 -7.20 -24.42
CA LEU A 317 17.96 -8.38 -23.57
C LEU A 317 16.94 -8.12 -22.46
N ASP A 318 16.27 -9.19 -22.05
CA ASP A 318 15.45 -9.19 -20.83
C ASP A 318 16.37 -9.19 -19.60
N GLU A 319 16.09 -8.30 -18.64
CA GLU A 319 16.90 -8.17 -17.42
C GLU A 319 17.00 -9.49 -16.65
N LYS A 320 15.96 -10.33 -16.66
CA LYS A 320 15.96 -11.63 -15.96
C LYS A 320 16.91 -12.64 -16.59
N ARG A 321 17.18 -12.53 -17.89
CA ARG A 321 18.09 -13.43 -18.63
C ARG A 321 19.50 -12.87 -18.76
N PHE A 322 19.71 -11.63 -18.34
CA PHE A 322 20.91 -10.85 -18.57
C PHE A 322 22.19 -11.60 -18.13
N TRP A 323 22.27 -12.02 -16.86
CA TRP A 323 23.49 -12.63 -16.33
C TRP A 323 23.84 -13.97 -16.95
N ASN A 324 22.83 -14.79 -17.30
CA ASN A 324 23.04 -16.07 -17.99
C ASN A 324 23.66 -15.85 -19.38
N ILE A 325 23.09 -14.92 -20.15
CA ILE A 325 23.55 -14.62 -21.51
C ILE A 325 24.97 -14.04 -21.50
N ILE A 326 25.26 -13.09 -20.61
CA ILE A 326 26.58 -12.44 -20.53
C ILE A 326 27.71 -13.43 -20.25
N GLY A 327 27.47 -14.45 -19.41
CA GLY A 327 28.45 -15.52 -19.17
C GLY A 327 28.84 -16.23 -20.47
N GLN A 328 27.83 -16.70 -21.22
CA GLN A 328 28.02 -17.39 -22.50
C GLN A 328 28.71 -16.50 -23.55
N LEU A 329 28.35 -15.22 -23.60
CA LEU A 329 28.96 -14.27 -24.54
C LEU A 329 30.45 -14.07 -24.27
N LYS A 330 30.84 -13.94 -23.00
CA LYS A 330 32.26 -13.81 -22.61
C LYS A 330 33.08 -15.05 -22.95
N GLU A 331 32.54 -16.25 -22.67
CA GLU A 331 33.19 -17.52 -23.02
C GLU A 331 33.43 -17.65 -24.54
N LYS A 332 32.51 -17.09 -25.34
CA LYS A 332 32.60 -17.05 -26.81
C LYS A 332 33.47 -15.92 -27.36
N GLY A 333 34.11 -15.14 -26.50
CA GLY A 333 35.08 -14.11 -26.87
C GLY A 333 34.53 -12.70 -26.99
N ALA A 334 33.30 -12.44 -26.55
CA ALA A 334 32.79 -11.07 -26.49
C ALA A 334 33.55 -10.25 -25.43
N GLN A 335 33.90 -9.02 -25.78
CA GLN A 335 34.66 -8.09 -24.95
C GLN A 335 33.97 -6.72 -24.87
N GLY A 336 34.33 -5.92 -23.87
CA GLY A 336 33.84 -4.54 -23.73
C GLY A 336 32.31 -4.46 -23.67
N ILE A 337 31.66 -5.40 -22.98
CA ILE A 337 30.20 -5.45 -22.92
C ILE A 337 29.70 -4.27 -22.07
N LEU A 338 28.92 -3.38 -22.70
CA LEU A 338 28.27 -2.24 -22.06
C LEU A 338 26.77 -2.46 -22.01
N VAL A 339 26.17 -2.00 -20.91
CA VAL A 339 24.75 -2.15 -20.63
C VAL A 339 24.17 -0.76 -20.41
N LEU A 340 23.12 -0.44 -21.15
CA LEU A 340 22.43 0.83 -21.06
C LEU A 340 20.95 0.59 -20.71
N PRO A 341 20.36 1.42 -19.84
CA PRO A 341 18.93 1.39 -19.62
C PRO A 341 18.20 1.86 -20.89
N ILE A 342 17.01 1.31 -21.13
CA ILE A 342 16.11 1.76 -22.19
C ILE A 342 15.01 2.57 -21.51
N GLU A 343 14.83 3.83 -21.91
CA GLU A 343 13.76 4.64 -21.32
C GLU A 343 12.38 4.28 -21.89
N LYS A 344 12.32 4.04 -23.21
CA LYS A 344 11.08 3.83 -23.97
C LYS A 344 11.36 2.93 -25.16
N MET A 345 10.47 1.99 -25.44
CA MET A 345 10.56 1.09 -26.59
C MET A 345 9.21 1.08 -27.32
N VAL A 346 9.23 1.38 -28.61
CA VAL A 346 8.04 1.35 -29.48
C VAL A 346 8.19 0.15 -30.42
N LEU A 347 7.20 -0.73 -30.43
CA LEU A 347 7.18 -1.96 -31.22
C LEU A 347 6.17 -1.89 -32.37
#